data_AF-A0A934CNV2-F1
#
_entry.id   AF-A0A934CNV2-F1
#
_cell.length_a   1.000
_cell.length_b   1.000
_cell.length_c   1.000
_cell.angle_alpha   90.00
_cell.angle_beta   90.00
_cell.angle_gamma   90.00
#
_symmetry.space_group_name_H-M   'P 1'
#
loop_
_entity.id
_entity.type
_entity.pdbx_description
1 polymer ?
#
loop_
_entity_poly.entity_id
_entity_poly.type
_entity_poly.pdbx_seq_one_letter_code
_entity_poly.pdbx_strand_id
1 'polypeptide(L)'
;MLASIFFVCPNCGNVKNFRAFTSNFQVVKQSPEMGIRIDESDVMPSLREDDNYIECQMCFKKLEYDLAIDIGKKYLQKSMRLYK
;
A
#
# COMPACT_ATOMS: atom_id res chain seq x y z
N MET A 1 -10.29 -3.31 -15.74
CA MET A 1 -9.06 -2.85 -15.07
C MET A 1 -9.13 -3.32 -13.63
N LEU A 2 -8.24 -4.22 -13.20
CA LEU A 2 -8.04 -4.45 -11.77
C LEU A 2 -7.62 -3.11 -11.16
N ALA A 3 -8.37 -2.61 -10.18
CA ALA A 3 -7.99 -1.40 -9.47
C ALA A 3 -6.64 -1.67 -8.81
N SER A 4 -5.57 -1.04 -9.31
CA SER A 4 -4.25 -1.15 -8.71
C SER A 4 -4.36 -0.66 -7.27
N ILE A 5 -4.15 -1.58 -6.32
CA ILE A 5 -4.21 -1.24 -4.90
C ILE A 5 -3.02 -0.32 -4.61
N PHE A 6 -3.28 0.87 -4.09
CA PHE A 6 -2.26 1.87 -3.78
C PHE A 6 -2.28 2.13 -2.28
N PHE A 7 -1.14 2.33 -1.65
CA PHE A 7 -1.05 2.66 -0.24
C PHE A 7 -0.52 4.07 -0.02
N VAL A 8 -1.04 4.70 1.02
CA VAL A 8 -0.63 6.02 1.51
C VAL A 8 -0.52 5.93 3.02
N CYS A 9 0.59 6.38 3.58
CA CYS A 9 0.76 6.46 5.02
C CYS A 9 0.08 7.74 5.53
N PRO A 10 -1.00 7.66 6.34
CA PRO A 10 -1.65 8.84 6.88
C PRO A 10 -0.78 9.60 7.90
N ASN A 11 0.25 8.95 8.46
CA ASN A 11 1.09 9.52 9.51
C ASN A 11 2.24 10.39 8.96
N CYS A 12 2.88 9.98 7.86
CA CYS A 12 4.04 10.70 7.30
C CYS A 12 3.92 11.06 5.81
N GLY A 13 2.78 10.75 5.18
CA GLY A 13 2.56 11.03 3.75
C GLY A 13 3.36 10.17 2.79
N ASN A 14 4.07 9.14 3.26
CA ASN A 14 4.78 8.21 2.39
C ASN A 14 3.80 7.50 1.44
N VAL A 15 4.18 7.40 0.17
CA VAL A 15 3.39 6.77 -0.91
C VAL A 15 4.21 5.79 -1.76
N LYS A 16 5.47 5.54 -1.37
CA LYS A 16 6.43 4.78 -2.19
C LYS A 16 6.64 3.36 -1.70
N ASN A 17 7.04 3.18 -0.44
CA ASN A 17 7.49 1.87 0.05
C ASN A 17 6.69 1.41 1.27
N PHE A 18 6.19 0.19 1.21
CA PHE A 18 5.40 -0.45 2.26
C PHE A 18 5.77 -1.93 2.39
N ARG A 19 5.43 -2.51 3.54
CA ARG A 19 5.38 -3.96 3.73
C ARG A 19 3.93 -4.35 3.95
N ALA A 20 3.40 -5.28 3.18
CA ALA A 20 2.10 -5.86 3.41
C ALA A 20 2.28 -7.17 4.17
N PHE A 21 1.58 -7.29 5.29
CA PHE A 21 1.42 -8.50 6.07
C PHE A 21 -0.04 -8.88 5.92
N THR A 22 -0.28 -9.95 5.19
CA THR A 22 -1.59 -10.58 5.01
C THR A 22 -1.38 -12.09 5.22
N SER A 23 -2.11 -12.96 4.52
CA SER A 23 -1.73 -14.39 4.42
C SER A 23 -0.28 -14.58 3.95
N ASN A 24 0.26 -13.61 3.19
CA ASN A 24 1.66 -13.57 2.84
C ASN A 24 2.31 -12.22 3.17
N PHE A 25 3.62 -12.26 3.40
CA PHE A 25 4.48 -11.10 3.48
C PHE A 25 4.92 -10.66 2.09
N GLN A 26 4.78 -9.36 1.80
CA GLN A 26 5.19 -8.75 0.56
C GLN A 26 5.82 -7.38 0.82
N VAL A 27 6.94 -7.08 0.15
CA VAL A 27 7.44 -5.71 0.06
C VAL A 27 6.82 -5.06 -1.16
N VAL A 28 6.09 -3.98 -0.95
CA VAL A 28 5.36 -3.26 -1.99
C VAL A 28 6.07 -1.94 -2.27
N LYS A 29 6.52 -1.76 -3.52
CA LYS A 29 6.98 -0.46 -4.04
C LYS A 29 5.96 0.09 -5.02
N GLN A 30 5.73 1.39 -4.94
CA GLN A 30 4.75 2.12 -5.72
C GLN A 30 5.39 3.29 -6.45
N SER A 31 4.92 3.55 -7.66
CA SER A 31 5.20 4.78 -8.40
C SER A 31 4.06 5.77 -8.15
N PRO A 32 4.30 6.89 -7.44
CA PRO A 32 3.28 7.91 -7.22
C PRO A 32 2.88 8.64 -8.51
N GLU A 33 3.81 8.76 -9.45
CA GLU A 33 3.61 9.42 -10.75
C GLU A 33 2.66 8.61 -11.65
N MET A 34 2.81 7.29 -11.63
CA MET A 34 1.96 6.38 -12.41
C MET A 34 0.74 5.90 -11.63
N GLY A 35 0.68 6.11 -10.31
CA GLY A 35 -0.41 5.65 -9.45
C GLY A 35 -0.53 4.13 -9.34
N ILE A 36 0.55 3.39 -9.59
CA ILE A 36 0.58 1.93 -9.62
C ILE A 36 1.66 1.36 -8.68
N ARG A 37 1.54 0.07 -8.36
CA ARG A 37 2.64 -0.72 -7.79
C ARG A 37 3.63 -1.06 -8.91
N ILE A 38 4.92 -0.90 -8.64
CA ILE A 38 6.02 -1.14 -9.58
C ILE A 38 6.86 -2.36 -9.21
N ASP A 39 6.77 -2.83 -7.96
CA ASP A 39 7.54 -3.97 -7.49
C ASP A 39 6.80 -4.63 -6.32
N GLU A 40 6.63 -5.95 -6.40
CA GLU A 40 6.11 -6.81 -5.33
C GLU A 40 7.16 -7.92 -5.14
N SER A 41 7.82 -7.96 -3.98
CA SER A 41 8.84 -8.97 -3.71
C SER A 41 8.28 -10.39 -3.71
N ASP A 42 9.16 -11.39 -3.88
CA ASP A 42 8.83 -12.80 -3.68
C ASP A 42 8.02 -12.99 -2.40
N VAL A 43 6.86 -13.60 -2.58
CA VAL A 43 5.82 -13.78 -1.58
C VAL A 43 6.33 -14.80 -0.56
N MET A 44 6.71 -14.32 0.63
CA MET A 44 7.05 -15.24 1.74
C MET A 44 5.78 -15.55 2.53
N PRO A 45 5.52 -16.82 2.90
CA PRO A 45 4.41 -17.13 3.78
C PRO A 45 4.57 -16.38 5.10
N SER A 46 3.49 -15.73 5.57
CA SER A 46 3.50 -15.07 6.87
C SER A 46 3.61 -16.12 7.97
N LEU A 47 4.47 -15.90 8.97
CA LEU A 47 4.54 -16.75 10.17
C LEU A 47 3.33 -16.53 11.11
N ARG A 48 2.47 -15.56 10.80
CA ARG A 48 1.31 -15.15 11.60
C ARG A 48 0.11 -15.06 10.68
N GLU A 49 -0.76 -16.07 10.74
CA GLU A 49 -1.92 -16.21 9.85
C GLU A 49 -2.96 -15.09 10.01
N ASP A 50 -2.94 -14.35 11.13
CA ASP A 50 -3.93 -13.31 11.45
C ASP A 50 -3.45 -11.86 11.26
N ASP A 51 -2.21 -11.65 10.83
CA ASP A 51 -1.69 -10.29 10.61
C ASP A 51 -2.22 -9.77 9.26
N ASN A 52 -3.27 -8.92 9.29
CA ASN A 52 -3.82 -8.23 8.12
C ASN A 52 -3.58 -6.70 8.19
N TYR A 53 -2.34 -6.28 7.93
CA TYR A 53 -1.95 -4.87 7.98
C TYR A 53 -0.84 -4.54 6.99
N ILE A 54 -0.69 -3.25 6.68
CA ILE A 54 0.51 -2.72 6.04
C ILE A 54 1.37 -1.96 7.04
N GLU A 55 2.68 -1.98 6.83
CA GLU A 55 3.66 -1.17 7.57
C GLU A 55 4.31 -0.17 6.61
N CYS A 56 4.34 1.10 7.03
CA CYS A 56 5.09 2.12 6.32
C CYS A 56 6.60 1.97 6.58
N GLN A 57 7.41 1.82 5.52
CA GLN A 57 8.86 1.69 5.70
C GLN A 57 9.58 2.99 6.12
N MET A 58 8.88 4.14 6.12
CA MET A 58 9.46 5.43 6.52
C MET A 58 9.27 5.73 8.01
N CYS A 59 8.09 5.41 8.58
CA CYS A 59 7.77 5.72 9.97
C CYS A 59 7.43 4.49 10.82
N PHE A 60 7.49 3.29 10.22
CA PHE A 60 7.23 1.99 10.85
C PHE A 60 5.85 1.88 11.54
N LYS A 61 4.92 2.78 11.20
CA LYS A 61 3.53 2.71 11.65
C LYS A 61 2.76 1.68 10.85
N LYS A 62 1.94 0.93 11.57
CA LYS A 62 1.03 -0.07 11.02
C LYS A 62 -0.31 0.56 10.69
N LEU A 63 -0.95 0.04 9.67
CA LEU A 63 -2.30 0.41 9.24
C LEU A 63 -3.01 -0.85 8.80
N GLU A 64 -4.25 -1.05 9.27
CA GLU A 64 -5.08 -2.18 8.86
C GLU A 64 -5.22 -2.21 7.33
N TYR A 65 -5.17 -3.40 6.74
CA TYR A 65 -5.01 -3.57 5.29
C TYR A 65 -6.19 -2.99 4.51
N ASP A 66 -7.43 -3.28 4.92
CA ASP A 66 -8.63 -2.81 4.23
C ASP A 66 -8.77 -1.28 4.32
N LEU A 67 -8.47 -0.71 5.49
CA LEU A 67 -8.38 0.73 5.68
C LEU A 67 -7.32 1.37 4.76
N ALA A 68 -6.17 0.71 4.60
CA ALA A 68 -5.12 1.18 3.71
C ALA A 68 -5.56 1.19 2.24
N ILE A 69 -6.30 0.16 1.79
CA ILE A 69 -6.89 0.10 0.46
C ILE A 69 -7.82 1.30 0.24
N ASP A 70 -8.71 1.57 1.20
CA ASP A 70 -9.70 2.64 1.07
C ASP A 70 -9.07 4.03 1.03
N ILE A 71 -8.04 4.27 1.84
CA ILE A 71 -7.25 5.51 1.79
C ILE A 71 -6.57 5.64 0.43
N GLY A 72 -5.96 4.57 -0.06
CA GLY A 72 -5.34 4.49 -1.38
C GLY A 72 -6.27 4.83 -2.54
N LYS A 73 -7.45 4.21 -2.55
CA LYS A 73 -8.50 4.48 -3.54
C LYS A 73 -8.89 5.95 -3.56
N LYS A 74 -9.11 6.54 -2.38
CA LYS A 74 -9.45 7.98 -2.25
C LYS A 74 -8.32 8.87 -2.75
N TYR A 75 -7.06 8.51 -2.49
CA TYR A 75 -5.89 9.23 -2.98
C TYR A 75 -5.81 9.22 -4.50
N LEU A 76 -5.93 8.05 -5.13
CA LEU A 76 -5.91 7.91 -6.59
C LEU A 76 -7.10 8.61 -7.26
N GLN A 77 -8.29 8.55 -6.66
CA GLN A 77 -9.45 9.28 -7.18
C GLN A 77 -9.24 10.79 -7.14
N LYS A 78 -8.61 11.32 -6.09
CA LYS A 78 -8.28 12.75 -6.00
C LYS A 78 -7.19 13.14 -6.99
N SER A 79 -6.12 12.36 -7.12
CA SER A 79 -5.05 12.66 -8.08
C SER A 79 -5.56 12.62 -9.53
N MET A 80 -6.32 11.59 -9.92
CA MET A 80 -6.89 11.51 -11.28
C MET A 80 -7.86 12.64 -11.61
N ARG A 81 -8.61 13.16 -10.63
CA ARG A 81 -9.48 14.34 -10.83
C ARG A 81 -8.70 15.63 -11.04
N LEU A 82 -7.50 15.75 -10.47
CA LEU A 82 -6.63 16.91 -10.65
C LEU A 82 -5.88 16.91 -11.99
N TYR A 83 -5.77 15.75 -12.66
CA TYR A 83 -5.17 15.59 -13.99
C TYR A 83 -6.19 15.70 -15.15
N LYS A 84 -7.44 16.06 -14.86
CA LYS A 84 -8.49 16.33 -15.86
C LYS A 84 -8.75 17.82 -15.97
#